data_AF-A0A800LUH4-F1
#
_entry.id   AF-A0A800LUH4-F1
#
_cell.length_a   1.000
_cell.length_b   1.000
_cell.length_c   1.000
_cell.angle_alpha   90.00
_cell.angle_beta   90.00
_cell.angle_gamma   90.00
#
_symmetry.space_group_name_H-M   'P 1'
#
loop_
_entity.id
_entity.type
_entity.pdbx_description
1 polymer ?
#
loop_
_entity_poly.entity_id
_entity_poly.type
_entity_poly.pdbx_seq_one_letter_code
_entity_poly.pdbx_strand_id
1 'polypeptide(L)'
;MDKMFAMSGAISALIGVAAGAFGAHALKGRLSDDMLAVFEVGVKYQMYHAFGLLAVAWALSRWPEGVSPLAGWFFILGSVLFSGSLYALSLSGIRWLGAI
;
A
#
# COMPACT_ATOMS: atom_id res chain seq x y z
N MET A 1 -13.59 -12.96 -8.44
CA MET A 1 -12.44 -12.47 -7.62
C MET A 1 -12.17 -11.00 -7.87
N ASP A 2 -12.42 -10.53 -9.09
CA ASP A 2 -12.73 -9.14 -9.44
C ASP A 2 -13.35 -8.29 -8.31
N LYS A 3 -14.54 -8.62 -7.78
CA LYS A 3 -15.22 -7.82 -6.74
C LYS A 3 -14.40 -7.70 -5.45
N MET A 4 -13.74 -8.80 -5.05
CA MET A 4 -12.88 -8.83 -3.87
C MET A 4 -11.68 -7.92 -4.07
N PHE A 5 -10.98 -8.03 -5.20
CA PHE A 5 -9.83 -7.16 -5.50
C PHE A 5 -10.22 -5.70 -5.67
N ALA A 6 -11.38 -5.41 -6.25
CA ALA A 6 -11.91 -4.04 -6.34
C ALA A 6 -12.13 -3.46 -4.94
N MET A 7 -12.76 -4.23 -4.04
CA MET A 7 -12.98 -3.78 -2.66
C MET A 7 -11.68 -3.63 -1.88
N SER A 8 -10.75 -4.58 -2.00
CA SER A 8 -9.42 -4.49 -1.37
C SER A 8 -8.64 -3.27 -1.89
N GLY A 9 -8.69 -2.99 -3.19
CA GLY A 9 -8.07 -1.80 -3.79
C GLY A 9 -8.68 -0.50 -3.27
N ALA A 10 -10.01 -0.41 -3.21
CA ALA A 10 -10.71 0.78 -2.70
C ALA A 10 -10.41 1.03 -1.21
N ILE A 11 -10.45 -0.01 -0.38
CA ILE A 11 -10.10 0.09 1.05
C ILE A 11 -8.63 0.47 1.21
N SER A 12 -7.73 -0.14 0.44
CA SER A 12 -6.30 0.19 0.47
C SER A 12 -6.05 1.66 0.08
N ALA A 13 -6.75 2.17 -0.94
CA ALA A 13 -6.67 3.57 -1.34
C ALA A 13 -7.19 4.51 -0.24
N LEU A 14 -8.31 4.17 0.41
CA LEU A 14 -8.84 4.95 1.54
C LEU A 14 -7.82 5.01 2.69
N ILE A 15 -7.22 3.87 3.05
CA ILE A 15 -6.17 3.82 4.08
C ILE A 15 -4.96 4.64 3.64
N GLY A 16 -4.57 4.59 2.36
CA GLY A 16 -3.44 5.36 1.84
C GLY A 16 -3.67 6.86 1.93
N VAL A 17 -4.86 7.35 1.58
CA VAL A 17 -5.24 8.76 1.76
C VAL A 17 -5.22 9.16 3.24
N ALA A 18 -5.81 8.34 4.11
CA ALA A 18 -5.82 8.60 5.55
C ALA A 18 -4.41 8.63 6.14
N ALA A 19 -3.56 7.67 5.76
CA ALA A 19 -2.16 7.60 6.17
C ALA A 19 -1.37 8.81 5.66
N GLY A 20 -1.53 9.20 4.39
CA GLY A 20 -0.87 10.40 3.84
C GLY A 20 -1.26 11.68 4.58
N ALA A 21 -2.56 11.86 4.88
CA ALA A 21 -3.03 12.98 5.67
C ALA A 21 -2.45 12.96 7.10
N PHE A 22 -2.40 11.78 7.73
CA PHE A 22 -1.80 11.59 9.05
C PHE A 22 -0.30 11.92 9.06
N GLY A 23 0.45 11.48 8.04
CA GLY A 23 1.85 11.83 7.85
C GLY A 23 2.07 13.34 7.79
N ALA A 24 1.34 14.01 6.90
CA ALA A 24 1.51 15.44 6.63
C ALA A 24 1.12 16.35 7.82
N HIS A 25 0.11 15.97 8.60
CA HIS A 25 -0.46 16.83 9.64
C HIS A 25 -0.10 16.40 11.07
N ALA A 26 -0.02 15.10 11.35
CA ALA A 26 0.15 14.59 12.72
C ALA A 26 1.58 14.09 13.00
N LEU A 27 2.28 13.55 12.01
CA LEU A 27 3.64 13.03 12.18
C LEU A 27 4.74 14.06 11.89
N LYS A 28 4.44 15.11 11.13
CA LYS A 28 5.38 16.20 10.84
C LYS A 28 5.86 16.86 12.13
N GLY A 29 7.18 16.91 12.34
CA GLY A 29 7.81 17.42 13.56
C GLY A 29 7.80 16.44 14.74
N ARG A 30 7.18 15.27 14.62
CA ARG A 30 7.28 14.16 15.58
C ARG A 30 8.27 13.08 15.14
N LEU A 31 8.35 12.84 13.84
CA LEU A 31 9.37 11.99 13.23
C LEU A 31 10.54 12.83 12.73
N SER A 32 11.73 12.23 12.64
CA SER A 32 12.82 12.83 11.88
C SER A 32 12.45 12.91 10.40
N ASP A 33 13.06 13.85 9.67
CA ASP A 33 12.78 14.04 8.24
C ASP A 33 12.98 12.74 7.44
N ASP A 34 14.03 11.96 7.76
CA ASP A 34 14.28 10.66 7.14
C ASP A 34 13.16 9.65 7.40
N MET A 35 12.64 9.56 8.64
CA MET A 35 11.57 8.61 8.97
C MET A 35 10.21 9.04 8.44
N LEU A 36 9.98 10.35 8.35
CA LEU A 36 8.79 10.89 7.67
C LEU A 36 8.85 10.57 6.18
N ALA A 37 10.01 10.73 5.53
CA ALA A 37 10.19 10.35 4.13
C ALA A 37 9.97 8.84 3.91
N VAL A 38 10.47 7.99 4.81
CA VAL A 38 10.19 6.53 4.78
C VAL A 38 8.70 6.23 4.89
N PHE A 39 7.99 6.89 5.82
CA PHE A 39 6.54 6.76 5.96
C PHE A 39 5.81 7.15 4.68
N GLU A 40 6.17 8.29 4.07
CA GLU A 40 5.60 8.78 2.82
C GLU A 40 5.87 7.82 1.63
N VAL A 41 7.03 7.17 1.60
CA VAL A 41 7.31 6.10 0.62
C VAL A 41 6.36 4.93 0.83
N GLY A 42 6.11 4.51 2.07
CA GLY A 42 5.10 3.50 2.40
C GLY A 42 3.72 3.87 1.85
N VAL A 43 3.26 5.11 2.11
CA VAL A 43 1.97 5.62 1.62
C VAL A 43 1.90 5.58 0.10
N LYS A 44 2.95 6.06 -0.57
CA LYS A 44 3.03 6.10 -2.04
C LYS A 44 2.91 4.72 -2.65
N TYR A 45 3.65 3.74 -2.14
CA TYR A 45 3.59 2.38 -2.68
C TYR A 45 2.30 1.67 -2.33
N GLN A 46 1.69 1.94 -1.18
CA GLN A 46 0.33 1.44 -0.89
C GLN A 46 -0.67 1.94 -1.93
N MET A 47 -0.63 3.23 -2.30
CA MET A 47 -1.50 3.79 -3.34
C MET A 47 -1.25 3.15 -4.70
N TYR A 48 0.01 2.88 -5.06
CA TYR A 48 0.33 2.17 -6.31
C TYR A 48 -0.23 0.75 -6.33
N HIS A 49 -0.10 0.00 -5.23
CA HIS A 49 -0.68 -1.34 -5.11
C HIS A 49 -2.21 -1.30 -5.11
N ALA A 50 -2.83 -0.28 -4.51
CA ALA A 50 -4.27 -0.07 -4.53
C ALA A 50 -4.78 0.13 -5.97
N PHE A 51 -4.13 0.98 -6.76
CA PHE A 51 -4.47 1.16 -8.18
C PHE A 51 -4.18 -0.09 -9.01
N GLY A 52 -3.08 -0.79 -8.73
CA GLY A 52 -2.78 -2.10 -9.32
C GLY A 52 -3.90 -3.12 -9.06
N LEU A 53 -4.44 -3.17 -7.84
CA LEU A 53 -5.58 -4.03 -7.50
C LEU A 53 -6.86 -3.66 -8.27
N LEU A 54 -7.16 -2.37 -8.38
CA LEU A 54 -8.31 -1.91 -9.18
C LEU A 54 -8.13 -2.27 -10.66
N ALA A 55 -6.92 -2.14 -11.19
CA ALA A 55 -6.60 -2.55 -12.56
C ALA A 55 -6.73 -4.05 -12.77
N VAL A 56 -6.24 -4.89 -11.83
CA VAL A 56 -6.43 -6.35 -11.88
C VAL A 56 -7.90 -6.71 -11.80
N ALA A 57 -8.67 -6.07 -10.92
CA ALA A 57 -10.11 -6.31 -10.80
C ALA A 57 -10.85 -5.99 -12.10
N TRP A 58 -10.52 -4.85 -12.72
CA TRP A 58 -11.07 -4.45 -14.02
C TRP A 58 -10.66 -5.41 -15.14
N ALA A 59 -9.39 -5.85 -15.18
CA ALA A 59 -8.92 -6.77 -16.20
C ALA A 59 -9.57 -8.14 -16.07
N LEU A 60 -9.77 -8.66 -14.85
CA LEU A 60 -10.50 -9.91 -14.59
C LEU A 60 -11.97 -9.83 -14.98
N SER A 61 -12.62 -8.66 -14.88
CA SER A 61 -14.02 -8.49 -15.29
C SER A 61 -14.16 -8.41 -16.82
N ARG A 62 -13.12 -7.95 -17.53
CA ARG A 62 -13.12 -7.82 -18.99
C ARG A 62 -12.61 -9.06 -19.72
N TRP A 63 -11.60 -9.73 -19.17
CA TRP A 63 -10.91 -10.88 -19.77
C TRP A 63 -10.68 -11.99 -18.74
N PRO A 64 -11.73 -12.73 -18.34
CA PRO A 64 -11.66 -13.70 -17.24
C PRO A 64 -10.63 -14.82 -17.43
N GLU A 65 -10.36 -15.23 -18.69
CA GLU A 65 -9.39 -16.29 -19.00
C GLU A 65 -7.98 -15.76 -19.32
N GLY A 66 -7.83 -14.45 -19.55
CA GLY A 66 -6.55 -13.84 -19.94
C GLY A 66 -5.72 -13.32 -18.78
N VAL A 67 -6.27 -13.31 -17.56
CA VAL A 67 -5.64 -12.70 -16.38
C VAL A 67 -5.66 -13.69 -15.22
N SER A 68 -4.48 -14.00 -14.69
CA SER A 68 -4.37 -14.84 -13.50
C SER A 68 -4.77 -14.06 -12.23
N PRO A 69 -5.62 -14.60 -11.36
CA PRO A 69 -5.94 -13.96 -10.08
C PRO A 69 -4.74 -13.87 -9.13
N LEU A 70 -3.64 -14.58 -9.40
CA LEU A 70 -2.39 -14.46 -8.63
C LEU A 70 -1.83 -13.02 -8.67
N ALA A 71 -2.06 -12.28 -9.76
CA ALA A 71 -1.63 -10.89 -9.86
C ALA A 71 -2.22 -10.03 -8.73
N GLY A 72 -3.51 -10.20 -8.42
CA GLY A 72 -4.17 -9.47 -7.32
C GLY A 72 -3.59 -9.85 -5.96
N TRP A 73 -3.30 -11.14 -5.74
CA TRP A 73 -2.65 -11.59 -4.51
C TRP A 73 -1.24 -11.02 -4.33
N PHE A 74 -0.45 -10.93 -5.41
CA PHE A 74 0.86 -10.28 -5.35
C PHE A 74 0.75 -8.80 -5.01
N PHE A 75 -0.27 -8.09 -5.50
CA PHE A 75 -0.46 -6.70 -5.09
C PHE A 75 -0.86 -6.56 -3.62
N ILE A 76 -1.73 -7.44 -3.10
CA ILE A 76 -2.08 -7.45 -1.67
C ILE A 76 -0.84 -7.74 -0.81
N LEU A 77 -0.13 -8.82 -1.15
CA LEU A 77 1.04 -9.25 -0.38
C LEU A 77 2.16 -8.21 -0.44
N GLY A 78 2.44 -7.65 -1.62
CA GLY A 78 3.40 -6.57 -1.81
C GLY A 78 3.03 -5.33 -1.00
N SER A 79 1.74 -4.94 -0.98
CA SER A 79 1.27 -3.81 -0.17
C SER A 79 1.53 -4.03 1.32
N VAL A 80 1.20 -5.22 1.85
CA VAL A 80 1.38 -5.54 3.27
C VAL A 80 2.86 -5.65 3.64
N LEU A 81 3.64 -6.40 2.87
CA LEU A 81 5.05 -6.65 3.18
C LEU A 81 5.92 -5.41 3.00
N PHE A 82 5.67 -4.61 1.96
CA PHE A 82 6.47 -3.43 1.68
C PHE A 82 5.95 -2.19 2.41
N SER A 83 4.71 -1.78 2.15
CA SER A 83 4.18 -0.54 2.77
C SER A 83 4.00 -0.71 4.27
N GLY A 84 3.52 -1.88 4.70
CA GLY A 84 3.38 -2.21 6.12
C GLY A 84 4.72 -2.22 6.86
N SER A 85 5.80 -2.72 6.25
CA SER A 85 7.12 -2.69 6.89
C SER A 85 7.68 -1.28 7.01
N LEU A 86 7.48 -0.41 6.02
CA LEU A 86 7.91 0.99 6.09
C LEU A 86 7.11 1.81 7.12
N TYR A 87 5.80 1.55 7.27
CA TYR A 87 5.04 2.14 8.38
C TYR A 87 5.54 1.66 9.73
N ALA A 88 5.77 0.35 9.88
CA ALA A 88 6.26 -0.20 11.12
C ALA A 88 7.66 0.35 11.44
N LEU A 89 8.57 0.42 10.47
CA LEU A 89 9.89 1.02 10.61
C LEU A 89 9.80 2.49 11.07
N SER A 90 9.05 3.32 10.34
CA SER A 90 8.97 4.76 10.62
C SER A 90 8.33 5.08 11.98
N LEU A 91 7.35 4.28 12.42
CA LEU A 91 6.64 4.52 13.68
C LEU A 91 7.31 3.88 14.90
N SER A 92 8.01 2.75 14.74
CA SER A 92 8.64 2.03 15.86
C SER A 92 10.15 2.23 15.97
N GLY A 93 10.82 2.67 14.89
CA GLY A 93 12.27 2.75 14.81
C GLY A 93 12.99 1.40 14.72
N ILE A 94 12.28 0.27 14.60
CA ILE A 94 12.88 -1.07 14.51
C ILE A 94 13.53 -1.24 13.13
N ARG A 95 14.84 -0.97 13.06
CA ARG A 95 15.61 -0.87 11.79
C ARG A 95 15.63 -2.14 10.94
N TRP A 96 15.51 -3.34 11.52
CA TRP A 96 15.43 -4.58 10.73
C TRP A 96 14.26 -4.53 9.73
N LEU A 97 13.15 -3.87 10.09
CA LEU A 97 11.94 -3.86 9.25
C LEU A 97 12.12 -3.17 7.89
N GLY A 98 13.13 -2.29 7.74
CA GLY A 98 13.49 -1.73 6.43
C GLY A 98 14.88 -2.13 5.96
N ALA A 99 15.48 -3.17 6.54
CA ALA A 99 16.64 -3.81 5.95
C ALA A 99 16.17 -4.61 4.72
N ILE A 100 16.21 -3.96 3.56
CA ILE A 100 16.12 -4.60 2.24
C ILE A 100 17.51 -4.58 1.63
#